data_AF-A0A8S3E4P9-F1
#
_entry.id   AF-A0A8S3E4P9-F1
#
_cell.length_a   1.000
_cell.length_b   1.000
_cell.length_c   1.000
_cell.angle_alpha   90.00
_cell.angle_beta   90.00
_cell.angle_gamma   90.00
#
_symmetry.space_group_name_H-M   'P 1'
#
loop_
_entity.id
_entity.type
_entity.pdbx_description
1 polymer ?
#
loop_
_entity_poly.entity_id
_entity_poly.type
_entity_poly.pdbx_seq_one_letter_code
_entity_poly.pdbx_strand_id
1 'polypeptide(L)'
;MRQIKSSPFQIISRGYYKNEDKNPMDLLLFLNQNDLKHVPVIVFTKDKSGLEAHLAPQGSSKGVYDWKDRLCIITNPQVLIAKCKSNIAN
;
A
#
# COMPACT_ATOMS: atom_id res chain seq x y z
N MET A 1 18.19 16.10 -25.61
CA MET A 1 17.21 16.33 -24.52
C MET A 1 17.17 15.11 -23.62
N ARG A 2 17.46 15.25 -22.32
CA ARG A 2 17.19 14.17 -21.34
C ARG A 2 15.68 14.12 -21.13
N GLN A 3 15.03 13.03 -21.53
CA GLN A 3 13.65 12.76 -21.09
C GLN A 3 13.66 12.69 -19.57
N ILE A 4 13.04 13.65 -18.90
CA ILE A 4 12.71 13.54 -17.49
C ILE A 4 11.60 12.48 -17.42
N LYS A 5 11.97 11.23 -17.17
CA LYS A 5 10.99 10.20 -16.81
C LYS A 5 10.44 10.58 -15.44
N SER A 6 9.20 11.08 -15.38
CA SER A 6 8.51 11.23 -14.11
C SER A 6 8.32 9.84 -13.52
N SER A 7 8.87 9.59 -12.32
CA SER A 7 8.51 8.37 -11.59
C SER A 7 7.01 8.40 -11.27
N PRO A 8 6.29 7.29 -11.44
CA PRO A 8 4.91 7.18 -10.99
C PRO A 8 4.83 7.51 -9.49
N PHE A 9 3.81 8.30 -9.14
CA PHE A 9 3.51 8.64 -7.76
C PHE A 9 3.16 7.36 -6.97
N GLN A 10 3.80 7.17 -5.82
CA GLN A 10 3.60 6.00 -4.95
C GLN A 10 3.39 6.46 -3.51
N ILE A 11 2.53 5.75 -2.77
CA ILE A 11 2.26 6.04 -1.37
C ILE A 11 2.94 4.99 -0.51
N ILE A 12 3.78 5.43 0.42
CA ILE A 12 4.39 4.57 1.44
C ILE A 12 3.67 4.85 2.76
N SER A 13 2.88 3.88 3.20
CA SER A 13 2.23 3.92 4.51
C SER A 13 3.03 3.06 5.51
N ARG A 14 3.00 3.46 6.79
CA ARG A 14 3.47 2.60 7.87
C ARG A 14 2.40 1.55 8.16
N GLY A 15 2.83 0.40 8.69
CA GLY A 15 1.92 -0.59 9.25
C GLY A 15 1.02 0.01 10.35
N TYR A 16 -0.13 -0.62 10.54
CA TYR A 16 -1.08 -0.26 11.58
C TYR A 16 -0.45 -0.34 12.98
N TYR A 17 -0.60 0.74 13.75
CA TYR A 17 -0.46 0.74 15.20
C TYR A 17 -1.84 1.00 15.79
N LYS A 18 -2.24 0.27 16.84
CA LYS A 18 -3.59 0.41 17.45
C LYS A 18 -3.97 1.85 17.82
N ASN A 19 -2.98 2.72 18.04
CA ASN A 19 -3.15 4.10 18.45
C ASN A 19 -2.94 5.11 17.29
N GLU A 20 -2.66 4.64 16.07
CA GLU A 20 -2.55 5.48 14.89
C GLU A 20 -3.76 5.24 13.98
N ASP A 21 -4.50 6.31 13.67
CA ASP A 21 -5.59 6.33 12.68
C ASP A 21 -5.04 6.29 11.25
N LYS A 22 -4.17 5.31 10.97
CA LYS A 22 -3.47 5.14 9.69
C LYS A 22 -3.66 3.73 9.18
N ASN A 23 -4.91 3.43 8.88
CA ASN A 23 -5.33 2.14 8.37
C ASN A 23 -5.15 2.07 6.84
N PRO A 24 -4.36 1.11 6.31
CA PRO A 24 -4.19 0.94 4.87
C PRO A 24 -5.51 0.72 4.11
N MET A 25 -6.53 0.15 4.74
CA MET A 25 -7.82 -0.10 4.09
C MET A 25 -8.59 1.20 3.83
N ASP A 26 -8.53 2.14 4.78
CA ASP A 26 -9.15 3.46 4.63
C ASP A 26 -8.47 4.28 3.52
N LEU A 27 -7.14 4.15 3.39
CA LEU A 27 -6.41 4.71 2.26
C LEU A 27 -6.87 4.12 0.92
N LEU A 28 -7.02 2.79 0.82
CA LEU A 28 -7.51 2.17 -0.42
C LEU A 28 -8.92 2.64 -0.78
N LEU A 29 -9.80 2.76 0.21
CA LEU A 29 -11.16 3.26 0.01
C LEU A 29 -11.15 4.71 -0.48
N PHE A 30 -10.34 5.57 0.14
CA PHE A 30 -10.15 6.95 -0.30
C PHE A 30 -9.64 7.02 -1.74
N LEU A 31 -8.64 6.21 -2.11
CA LEU A 31 -8.12 6.15 -3.48
C LEU A 31 -9.20 5.67 -4.47
N ASN A 32 -10.03 4.71 -4.07
CA ASN A 32 -11.16 4.24 -4.90
C ASN A 32 -12.17 5.34 -5.19
N GLN A 33 -12.52 6.12 -4.16
CA GLN A 33 -13.49 7.21 -4.26
C GLN A 33 -13.00 8.38 -5.13
N ASN A 34 -11.70 8.47 -5.38
CA ASN A 34 -11.07 9.51 -6.18
C ASN A 34 -10.52 8.98 -7.52
N ASP A 35 -10.93 7.77 -7.96
CA ASP A 35 -10.48 7.13 -9.21
C ASP A 35 -8.94 6.91 -9.30
N LEU A 36 -8.26 6.85 -8.15
CA LEU A 36 -6.82 6.64 -8.02
C LEU A 36 -6.46 5.16 -7.78
N LYS A 37 -7.23 4.23 -8.35
CA LYS A 37 -7.04 2.78 -8.16
C LYS A 37 -5.66 2.28 -8.60
N HIS A 38 -5.07 2.98 -9.56
CA HIS A 38 -3.78 2.68 -10.18
C HIS A 38 -2.57 3.09 -9.32
N VAL A 39 -2.76 3.87 -8.25
CA VAL A 39 -1.65 4.34 -7.39
C VAL A 39 -1.13 3.18 -6.55
N PRO A 40 0.16 2.80 -6.65
CA PRO A 40 0.74 1.76 -5.82
C PRO A 40 0.79 2.17 -4.35
N VAL A 41 0.34 1.28 -3.46
CA VAL A 41 0.40 1.48 -2.02
C VAL A 41 1.34 0.46 -1.41
N ILE A 42 2.45 0.94 -0.85
CA ILE A 42 3.41 0.12 -0.12
C ILE A 42 3.13 0.28 1.37
N VAL A 43 2.97 -0.83 2.08
CA VAL A 43 2.84 -0.82 3.54
C VAL A 43 4.10 -1.42 4.15
N PHE A 44 4.88 -0.58 4.84
CA PHE A 44 6.08 -1.02 5.53
C PHE A 44 5.79 -1.32 7.00
N THR A 45 5.92 -2.58 7.40
CA THR A 45 5.56 -3.07 8.74
C THR A 45 6.61 -4.04 9.27
N LYS A 46 6.71 -4.19 10.60
CA LYS A 46 7.50 -5.26 11.23
C LYS A 46 6.73 -6.57 11.34
N ASP A 47 5.39 -6.50 11.31
CA ASP A 47 4.50 -7.64 11.47
C ASP A 47 3.54 -7.72 10.27
N LYS A 48 3.94 -8.48 9.26
CA LYS A 48 3.14 -8.69 8.04
C LYS A 48 1.90 -9.53 8.34
N SER A 49 2.07 -10.65 9.03
CA SER A 49 0.98 -11.59 9.30
C SER A 49 -0.10 -10.96 10.19
N GLY A 50 0.29 -10.24 11.24
CA GLY A 50 -0.67 -9.53 12.10
C GLY A 50 -1.40 -8.42 11.37
N LEU A 51 -0.72 -7.69 10.47
CA LEU A 51 -1.37 -6.71 9.61
C LEU A 51 -2.37 -7.38 8.64
N GLU A 52 -1.98 -8.44 7.95
CA GLU A 52 -2.86 -9.16 7.02
C GLU A 52 -4.10 -9.73 7.73
N ALA A 53 -3.92 -10.31 8.91
CA ALA A 53 -5.01 -10.80 9.75
C ALA A 53 -5.95 -9.66 10.19
N HIS A 54 -5.39 -8.48 10.50
CA HIS A 54 -6.18 -7.30 10.86
C HIS A 54 -6.96 -6.71 9.68
N LEU A 55 -6.40 -6.74 8.46
CA LEU A 55 -7.02 -6.21 7.25
C LEU A 55 -8.04 -7.15 6.62
N ALA A 56 -7.86 -8.46 6.77
CA ALA A 56 -8.74 -9.48 6.19
C ALA A 56 -10.25 -9.27 6.49
N PRO A 57 -10.70 -9.10 7.74
CA PRO A 57 -12.11 -8.84 8.02
C PRO A 57 -12.59 -7.49 7.48
N GLN A 58 -11.67 -6.52 7.32
CA GLN A 58 -12.00 -5.17 6.87
C GLN A 58 -12.26 -5.10 5.38
N GLY A 59 -11.49 -5.83 4.56
CA GLY A 59 -11.67 -5.87 3.11
C GLY A 59 -13.12 -6.21 2.74
N SER A 60 -13.68 -7.24 3.38
CA SER A 60 -15.09 -7.61 3.19
C SER A 60 -16.05 -6.55 3.70
N SER A 61 -15.82 -5.99 4.90
CA SER A 61 -16.72 -4.99 5.49
C SER A 61 -16.77 -3.66 4.73
N LYS A 62 -15.67 -3.28 4.06
CA LYS A 62 -15.51 -2.02 3.33
C LYS A 62 -15.69 -2.17 1.81
N GLY A 63 -15.93 -3.39 1.33
CA GLY A 63 -16.10 -3.67 -0.11
C GLY A 63 -14.82 -3.53 -0.94
N VAL A 64 -13.64 -3.65 -0.30
CA VAL A 64 -12.33 -3.58 -0.97
C VAL A 64 -11.74 -4.99 -1.01
N TYR A 65 -12.28 -5.85 -1.88
CA TYR A 65 -11.90 -7.27 -1.95
C TYR A 65 -10.53 -7.51 -2.60
N ASP A 66 -10.10 -6.60 -3.47
CA ASP A 66 -8.84 -6.61 -4.21
C ASP A 66 -7.65 -6.06 -3.39
N TRP A 67 -7.82 -5.82 -2.10
CA TRP A 67 -6.81 -5.17 -1.25
C TRP A 67 -5.47 -5.92 -1.23
N LYS A 68 -5.49 -7.26 -1.33
CA LYS A 68 -4.25 -8.08 -1.35
C LYS A 68 -3.41 -7.82 -2.59
N ASP A 69 -4.05 -7.56 -3.72
CA ASP A 69 -3.37 -7.27 -4.98
C ASP A 69 -2.88 -5.82 -5.01
N ARG A 70 -3.56 -4.93 -4.27
CA ARG A 70 -3.28 -3.50 -4.26
C ARG A 70 -2.30 -3.04 -3.18
N LEU A 71 -2.15 -3.79 -2.09
CA LEU A 71 -1.18 -3.50 -1.04
C LEU A 71 0.09 -4.30 -1.23
N CYS A 72 1.21 -3.61 -1.42
CA CYS A 72 2.53 -4.21 -1.34
C CYS A 72 3.02 -4.17 0.12
N ILE A 73 2.77 -5.24 0.90
CA ILE A 73 3.21 -5.32 2.30
C ILE A 73 4.66 -5.81 2.37
N ILE A 74 5.55 -4.96 2.89
CA ILE A 74 6.99 -5.18 2.97
C ILE A 74 7.45 -5.13 4.43
N THR A 75 8.33 -6.07 4.80
CA THR A 75 8.98 -6.11 6.12
C THR A 75 10.47 -5.83 6.07
N ASN A 76 11.10 -6.00 4.91
CA ASN A 76 12.54 -5.80 4.73
C ASN A 76 12.81 -4.41 4.10
N PRO A 77 13.58 -3.52 4.77
CA PRO A 77 13.90 -2.19 4.24
C PRO A 77 14.66 -2.21 2.91
N GLN A 78 15.49 -3.23 2.65
CA GLN A 78 16.20 -3.36 1.36
C GLN A 78 15.23 -3.66 0.22
N VAL A 79 14.20 -4.47 0.48
CA VAL A 79 13.13 -4.76 -0.49
C VAL A 79 12.27 -3.51 -0.74
N LEU A 80 12.00 -2.72 0.31
CA LEU A 80 11.31 -1.43 0.18
C LEU A 80 12.11 -0.50 -0.74
N ILE A 81 13.41 -0.32 -0.49
CA ILE A 81 14.29 0.51 -1.31
C ILE A 81 14.31 0.02 -2.76
N ALA A 82 14.40 -1.29 -2.98
CA ALA A 82 14.36 -1.87 -4.31
C ALA A 82 13.04 -1.56 -5.05
N LYS A 83 11.89 -1.72 -4.38
CA LYS A 83 10.56 -1.43 -4.93
C LYS A 83 10.36 0.05 -5.23
N CYS A 84 10.82 0.94 -4.34
CA CYS A 84 10.79 2.39 -4.57
C CYS A 84 11.61 2.80 -5.81
N LYS A 85 12.74 2.10 -6.06
CA LYS A 85 13.62 2.36 -7.21
C LYS A 85 13.11 1.71 -8.50
N SER A 86 12.42 0.58 -8.40
CA SER A 86 11.97 -0.19 -9.58
C SER A 86 10.65 0.28 -10.17
N ASN A 87 10.04 1.37 -9.67
CA ASN A 87 8.76 1.92 -10.16
C ASN A 87 7.71 0.81 -10.41
N ILE A 88 7.30 0.12 -9.34
CA ILE A 88 6.41 -1.07 -9.32
C ILE A 88 5.64 -1.26 -10.64
N ALA A 89 6.23 -2.02 -11.57
CA ALA A 89 5.47 -2.80 -12.54
C ALA A 89 4.96 -4.02 -11.78
N ASN A 90 3.68 -4.34 -11.98
CA ASN A 90 3.00 -5.51 -11.42
C ASN A 90 3.85 -6.78 -11.55
#